data_AF-A0A545BCJ6-F1
#
_entry.id   AF-A0A545BCJ6-F1
#
_cell.length_a   1.000
_cell.length_b   1.000
_cell.length_c   1.000
_cell.angle_alpha   90.00
_cell.angle_beta   90.00
_cell.angle_gamma   90.00
#
_symmetry.space_group_name_H-M   'P 1'
#
loop_
_entity.id
_entity.type
_entity.pdbx_description
1 polymer ?
#
loop_
_entity_poly.entity_id
_entity_poly.type
_entity_poly.pdbx_seq_one_letter_code
_entity_poly.pdbx_strand_id
1 'polypeptide(L)'
;LRGRGELSMLALYGFAAAFAYGTFMNLAGWPFMDALSSNVAFDPHDDVDANLARFVAYCLATSLGWDLGRAVVTVVLTLTLGATVLKALRRATRRAAFETSVTFEEPRDAAPVTPSGRTP
;
A
#
# COMPACT_ATOMS: atom_id res chain seq x y z
N LEU A 1 9.75 5.90 10.85
CA LEU A 1 9.25 4.75 11.64
C LEU A 1 10.05 3.51 11.23
N ARG A 2 10.64 2.77 12.18
CA ARG A 2 11.32 1.50 11.90
C ARG A 2 10.93 0.47 12.96
N GLY A 3 10.80 -0.80 12.57
CA GLY A 3 10.52 -1.90 13.50
C GLY A 3 9.02 -2.13 13.74
N ARG A 4 8.63 -2.42 14.99
CA ARG A 4 7.26 -2.84 15.35
C ARG A 4 6.20 -1.79 15.02
N GLY A 5 6.51 -0.50 15.16
CA GLY A 5 5.59 0.60 14.81
C GLY A 5 5.27 0.70 13.32
N GLU A 6 6.21 0.33 12.44
CA GLU A 6 5.97 0.28 10.99
C GLU A 6 5.02 -0.88 10.63
N LEU A 7 5.18 -2.02 11.30
CA LEU A 7 4.25 -3.16 11.17
C LEU A 7 2.85 -2.84 11.67
N SER A 8 2.73 -2.22 12.85
CA SER A 8 1.44 -1.83 13.41
C SER A 8 0.71 -0.84 12.51
N MET A 9 1.44 0.13 11.94
CA MET A 9 0.87 1.09 10.98
C MET A 9 0.39 0.39 9.71
N LEU A 10 1.17 -0.52 9.15
CA LEU A 10 0.78 -1.30 7.96
C LEU A 10 -0.41 -2.23 8.23
N ALA A 11 -0.45 -2.86 9.41
CA ALA A 11 -1.57 -3.71 9.80
C ALA A 11 -2.86 -2.89 9.96
N LEU A 12 -2.78 -1.72 10.61
CA LEU A 12 -3.93 -0.82 10.78
C LEU A 12 -4.39 -0.27 9.42
N TYR A 13 -3.45 0.11 8.55
CA TYR A 13 -3.75 0.54 7.20
C TYR A 13 -4.41 -0.57 6.38
N GLY A 14 -3.87 -1.79 6.42
CA GLY A 14 -4.43 -2.95 5.72
C GLY A 14 -5.83 -3.31 6.22
N PHE A 15 -6.06 -3.21 7.53
CA PHE A 15 -7.39 -3.34 8.13
C PHE A 15 -8.36 -2.30 7.56
N ALA A 16 -8.02 -1.01 7.64
CA ALA A 16 -8.87 0.07 7.14
C ALA A 16 -9.13 -0.05 5.62
N ALA A 17 -8.11 -0.40 4.84
CA ALA A 17 -8.21 -0.58 3.40
C ALA A 17 -9.10 -1.78 3.03
N ALA A 18 -9.08 -2.87 3.79
CA ALA A 18 -9.95 -4.02 3.58
C ALA A 18 -11.44 -3.64 3.75
N PHE A 19 -11.77 -2.90 4.82
CA PHE A 19 -13.12 -2.38 5.06
C PHE A 19 -13.55 -1.38 3.99
N ALA A 20 -12.67 -0.44 3.61
CA ALA A 20 -12.97 0.53 2.56
C ALA A 20 -13.24 -0.16 1.22
N TYR A 21 -12.39 -1.11 0.82
CA TYR A 21 -12.58 -1.87 -0.42
C TYR A 21 -13.89 -2.66 -0.41
N GLY A 22 -14.20 -3.34 0.69
CA GLY A 22 -15.46 -4.07 0.85
C GLY A 22 -16.68 -3.17 0.70
N THR A 23 -16.64 -2.01 1.37
CA THR A 23 -17.67 -0.98 1.25
C THR A 23 -17.85 -0.51 -0.20
N PHE A 24 -16.76 -0.21 -0.91
CA PHE A 24 -16.84 0.21 -2.33
C PHE A 24 -17.36 -0.90 -3.24
N MET A 25 -16.97 -2.15 -3.02
CA MET A 25 -17.49 -3.28 -3.79
C MET A 25 -18.97 -3.52 -3.54
N ASN A 26 -19.43 -3.39 -2.28
CA ASN A 26 -20.86 -3.43 -1.97
C ASN A 26 -21.58 -2.29 -2.65
N LEU A 27 -21.04 -1.07 -2.62
CA LEU A 27 -21.65 0.08 -3.28
C LEU A 27 -21.74 -0.10 -4.79
N ALA A 28 -20.72 -0.73 -5.40
CA ALA A 28 -20.72 -1.01 -6.83
C ALA A 28 -21.70 -2.13 -7.21
N GLY A 29 -21.91 -3.13 -6.33
CA GLY A 29 -22.82 -4.26 -6.59
C GLY A 29 -24.28 -4.00 -6.19
N TRP A 30 -24.51 -3.17 -5.17
CA TRP A 30 -25.82 -2.92 -4.56
C TRP A 30 -26.88 -2.36 -5.53
N PRO A 31 -26.57 -1.41 -6.44
CA PRO A 31 -27.54 -0.90 -7.43
C PRO A 31 -28.00 -1.95 -8.46
N PHE A 32 -27.25 -3.05 -8.59
CA PHE A 32 -27.55 -4.14 -9.52
C PHE A 32 -28.18 -5.36 -8.82
N MET A 33 -28.40 -5.29 -7.51
CA MET A 33 -29.14 -6.34 -6.80
C MET A 33 -30.63 -6.22 -7.10
N ASP A 34 -31.24 -7.36 -7.41
CA ASP A 34 -32.66 -7.44 -7.77
C ASP A 34 -33.54 -6.90 -6.62
N ALA A 35 -34.33 -5.87 -6.93
CA ALA A 35 -35.13 -5.11 -5.95
C ALA A 35 -36.16 -5.99 -5.21
N LEU A 36 -36.50 -7.14 -5.77
CA LEU A 36 -37.45 -8.11 -5.18
C LEU A 36 -36.86 -8.99 -4.06
N SER A 37 -35.55 -8.94 -3.80
CA SER A 37 -34.88 -9.92 -2.93
C SER A 37 -34.70 -9.50 -1.46
N SER A 38 -34.78 -8.20 -1.12
CA SER A 38 -34.61 -7.75 0.27
C SER A 38 -35.15 -6.33 0.53
N ASN A 39 -35.68 -6.07 1.74
CA ASN A 39 -36.18 -4.75 2.23
C ASN A 39 -35.11 -3.63 2.28
N VAL A 40 -33.88 -3.96 1.87
CA VAL A 40 -32.69 -3.10 1.89
C VAL A 40 -32.24 -2.74 0.46
N ALA A 41 -33.03 -3.07 -0.55
CA ALA A 41 -32.78 -2.68 -1.94
C ALA A 41 -32.84 -1.16 -2.12
N PHE A 42 -32.10 -0.67 -3.13
CA PHE A 42 -32.09 0.74 -3.52
C PHE A 42 -33.47 1.14 -4.08
N ASP A 43 -34.06 2.20 -3.53
CA ASP A 43 -35.30 2.77 -4.05
C ASP A 43 -35.01 4.15 -4.69
N PRO A 44 -35.15 4.30 -6.02
CA PRO A 44 -34.87 5.55 -6.72
C PRO A 44 -35.78 6.72 -6.33
N HIS A 45 -36.89 6.47 -5.62
CA HIS A 45 -37.87 7.47 -5.20
C HIS A 45 -37.74 7.88 -3.73
N ASP A 46 -36.85 7.24 -2.97
CA ASP A 46 -36.62 7.55 -1.56
C ASP A 46 -35.54 8.63 -1.38
N ASP A 47 -35.64 9.38 -0.28
CA ASP A 47 -34.64 10.40 0.06
C ASP A 47 -33.24 9.78 0.18
N VAL A 48 -32.22 10.55 -0.21
CA VAL A 48 -30.81 10.12 -0.24
C VAL A 48 -30.37 9.55 1.12
N ASP A 49 -30.86 10.14 2.21
CA ASP A 49 -30.54 9.75 3.58
C ASP A 49 -31.11 8.37 3.94
N ALA A 50 -32.31 8.04 3.46
CA ALA A 50 -32.97 6.75 3.68
C ALA A 50 -32.26 5.62 2.91
N ASN A 51 -31.80 5.91 1.69
CA ASN A 51 -30.98 5.00 0.90
C ASN A 51 -29.61 4.77 1.53
N LEU A 52 -29.00 5.79 2.14
CA LEU A 52 -27.72 5.64 2.84
C LEU A 52 -27.86 4.73 4.07
N ALA A 53 -28.95 4.88 4.83
CA ALA A 53 -29.24 4.00 5.96
C ALA A 53 -29.44 2.54 5.52
N ARG A 54 -30.16 2.30 4.42
CA ARG A 54 -30.28 0.96 3.81
C ARG A 54 -28.92 0.43 3.35
N PHE A 55 -28.11 1.24 2.67
CA PHE A 55 -26.77 0.83 2.23
C PHE A 55 -25.87 0.43 3.41
N VAL A 56 -25.88 1.19 4.51
CA VAL A 56 -25.13 0.85 5.73
C VAL A 56 -25.66 -0.45 6.35
N ALA A 57 -26.98 -0.63 6.44
CA ALA A 57 -27.57 -1.87 6.94
C ALA A 57 -27.20 -3.08 6.06
N TYR A 58 -27.17 -2.91 4.73
CA TYR A 58 -26.72 -3.94 3.79
C TYR A 58 -25.22 -4.25 3.97
N CYS A 59 -24.37 -3.22 4.10
CA CYS A 59 -22.94 -3.40 4.37
C CYS A 59 -22.71 -4.16 5.70
N LEU A 60 -23.47 -3.83 6.74
CA LEU A 60 -23.38 -4.50 8.04
C LEU A 60 -23.92 -5.94 8.01
N ALA A 61 -25.05 -6.17 7.33
CA ALA A 61 -25.70 -7.47 7.28
C ALA A 61 -24.94 -8.48 6.40
N THR A 62 -24.45 -8.02 5.24
CA THR A 62 -23.90 -8.89 4.21
C THR A 62 -22.38 -8.97 4.27
N SER A 63 -21.72 -7.86 4.60
CA SER A 63 -20.29 -7.70 4.35
C SER A 63 -19.44 -7.57 5.60
N LEU A 64 -20.04 -7.38 6.78
CA LEU A 64 -19.29 -7.42 8.03
C LEU A 64 -18.61 -8.79 8.26
N GLY A 65 -19.24 -9.89 7.85
CA GLY A 65 -18.64 -11.23 7.96
C GLY A 65 -17.50 -11.47 6.95
N TRP A 66 -17.68 -11.03 5.70
CA TRP A 66 -16.70 -11.24 4.63
C TRP A 66 -15.51 -10.28 4.71
N ASP A 67 -15.78 -8.99 4.94
CA ASP A 67 -14.75 -7.97 5.07
C ASP A 67 -13.95 -8.15 6.35
N LEU A 68 -14.57 -8.63 7.43
CA LEU A 68 -13.83 -9.01 8.65
C LEU A 68 -12.89 -10.19 8.39
N GLY A 69 -13.33 -11.21 7.65
CA GLY A 69 -12.47 -12.33 7.26
C GLY A 69 -11.24 -11.86 6.48
N ARG A 70 -11.45 -11.01 5.48
CA ARG A 70 -10.35 -10.40 4.72
C ARG A 70 -9.45 -9.51 5.57
N ALA A 71 -10.03 -8.63 6.40
CA ALA A 71 -9.28 -7.73 7.26
C ALA A 71 -8.41 -8.51 8.26
N VAL A 72 -8.96 -9.58 8.86
CA VAL A 72 -8.21 -10.48 9.76
C VAL A 72 -7.06 -11.14 9.01
N VAL A 73 -7.30 -11.69 7.82
CA VAL A 73 -6.23 -12.31 7.02
C VAL A 73 -5.14 -11.30 6.65
N THR A 74 -5.51 -10.09 6.22
CA THR A 74 -4.56 -9.01 5.92
C THR A 74 -3.76 -8.64 7.15
N VAL A 75 -4.38 -8.48 8.31
CA VAL A 75 -3.68 -8.15 9.57
C VAL A 75 -2.75 -9.29 9.98
N VAL A 76 -3.21 -10.53 9.98
CA VAL A 76 -2.41 -11.70 10.37
C VAL A 76 -1.21 -11.87 9.44
N LEU A 77 -1.40 -11.80 8.12
CA LEU A 77 -0.30 -11.87 7.15
C LEU A 77 0.66 -10.70 7.31
N THR A 78 0.15 -9.49 7.54
CA THR A 78 1.01 -8.31 7.78
C THR A 78 1.84 -8.47 9.05
N LEU A 79 1.25 -9.00 10.13
CA LEU A 79 1.94 -9.19 11.40
C LEU A 79 2.97 -10.34 11.36
N THR A 80 2.66 -11.42 10.64
CA THR A 80 3.51 -12.61 10.55
C THR A 80 4.61 -12.47 9.50
N LEU A 81 4.29 -11.92 8.33
CA LEU A 81 5.19 -11.84 7.17
C LEU A 81 5.70 -10.42 6.90
N GLY A 82 5.11 -9.38 7.50
CA GLY A 82 5.48 -8.00 7.19
C GLY A 82 6.95 -7.69 7.51
N ALA A 83 7.49 -8.24 8.61
CA ALA A 83 8.89 -8.00 8.98
C ALA A 83 9.89 -8.64 8.00
N THR A 84 9.61 -9.87 7.56
CA THR A 84 10.45 -10.59 6.58
C THR A 84 10.36 -9.94 5.20
N VAL A 85 9.15 -9.55 4.76
CA VAL A 85 8.93 -8.84 3.49
C VAL A 85 9.60 -7.48 3.51
N LEU A 86 9.43 -6.66 4.55
CA LEU A 86 10.10 -5.35 4.67
C LEU A 86 11.63 -5.48 4.67
N LYS A 87 12.18 -6.56 5.24
CA LYS A 87 13.62 -6.83 5.22
C LYS A 87 14.09 -7.22 3.81
N ALA A 88 13.32 -8.06 3.12
CA ALA A 88 13.59 -8.45 1.74
C ALA A 88 13.50 -7.24 0.79
N LEU A 89 12.46 -6.41 0.91
CA LEU A 89 12.28 -5.19 0.15
C LEU A 89 13.44 -4.22 0.40
N ARG A 90 13.81 -3.92 1.64
CA ARG A 90 14.97 -3.06 1.94
C ARG A 90 16.27 -3.60 1.34
N ARG A 91 16.43 -4.92 1.23
CA ARG A 91 17.57 -5.53 0.55
C ARG A 91 17.49 -5.37 -0.96
N ALA A 92 16.32 -5.52 -1.56
CA ALA A 92 16.09 -5.32 -2.98
C ALA A 92 16.28 -3.85 -3.39
N THR A 93 15.71 -2.90 -2.65
CA THR A 93 15.85 -1.46 -2.91
C THR A 93 17.31 -1.01 -2.81
N ARG A 94 18.08 -1.57 -1.87
CA ARG A 94 19.52 -1.27 -1.74
C ARG A 94 20.35 -1.80 -2.91
N ARG A 95 19.88 -2.86 -3.60
CA ARG A 95 20.48 -3.36 -4.85
C ARG A 95 20.02 -2.59 -6.08
N ALA A 96 18.84 -1.97 -6.03
CA ALA A 96 18.33 -1.10 -7.08
C ALA A 96 18.89 0.32 -7.02
N ALA A 97 19.56 0.70 -5.92
CA ALA A 97 20.36 1.93 -5.83
C ALA A 97 21.64 1.78 -6.67
N PHE A 98 21.50 1.82 -7.99
CA PHE A 98 22.58 1.96 -8.98
C PHE A 98 23.15 3.40 -9.00
N GLU A 99 23.29 4.01 -7.84
CA GLU A 99 23.76 5.40 -7.64
C GLU A 99 24.94 5.37 -6.67
N THR A 100 25.93 4.51 -6.93
CA THR A 100 27.28 4.85 -6.49
C THR A 100 27.77 5.85 -7.51
N SER A 101 27.66 7.15 -7.20
CA SER A 101 28.27 8.20 -8.01
C SER A 101 29.73 7.82 -8.24
N VAL A 102 30.11 7.54 -9.49
CA VAL A 102 31.50 7.29 -9.86
C VAL A 102 32.25 8.60 -9.63
N THR A 103 32.90 8.73 -8.48
CA THR A 103 33.87 9.79 -8.24
C THR A 103 35.12 9.44 -9.02
N PHE A 104 35.30 10.07 -10.18
CA PHE A 104 36.60 10.14 -10.84
C PHE A 104 37.48 11.03 -9.98
N GLU A 105 38.50 10.44 -9.33
CA GLU A 105 39.55 11.24 -8.68
C GLU A 105 40.28 12.00 -9.79
N GLU A 106 40.21 13.34 -9.74
CA GLU A 106 40.91 14.20 -10.69
C GLU A 106 42.41 13.87 -10.61
N PRO A 107 43.12 13.69 -11.74
CA PRO A 107 44.53 13.33 -11.70
C PRO A 107 45.28 14.34 -10.85
N ARG A 108 45.73 13.91 -9.66
CA ARG A 108 46.58 14.72 -8.79
C ARG A 108 47.70 15.28 -9.65
N ASP A 109 47.74 16.61 -9.70
CA ASP A 109 48.64 17.44 -10.50
C ASP A 109 49.89 16.67 -10.90
N ALA A 110 49.92 16.25 -12.18
CA ALA A 110 51.15 15.77 -12.78
C ALA A 110 52.16 16.90 -12.63
N ALA A 111 53.06 16.78 -11.65
CA ALA A 111 54.10 17.75 -11.39
C ALA A 111 54.76 18.10 -12.73
N PRO A 112 54.99 19.40 -13.02
CA PRO A 112 55.49 19.82 -14.32
C PRO A 112 56.78 19.07 -14.62
N VAL A 113 56.73 18.17 -15.62
CA VAL A 113 57.91 17.52 -16.16
C VAL A 113 58.77 18.62 -16.75
N THR A 114 59.81 19.00 -16.01
CA THR A 114 60.81 19.96 -16.48
C THR A 114 61.61 19.23 -17.56
N PRO A 115 61.63 19.68 -18.82
CA PRO A 115 62.44 19.05 -19.85
C PRO A 115 63.90 19.18 -19.44
N SER A 116 64.59 18.07 -19.14
CA SER A 116 66.02 18.13 -18.85
C SER A 116 66.72 18.57 -20.13
N GLY A 117 67.34 19.76 -20.09
CA GLY A 117 68.12 20.29 -21.20
C GLY A 117 69.16 19.27 -21.65
N ARG A 118 68.97 18.75 -22.86
CA ARG A 118 70.02 18.04 -23.58
C ARG A 118 70.98 19.12 -24.06
N THR A 119 72.08 19.33 -23.35
CA THR A 119 73.24 20.03 -23.91
C THR A 119 73.93 19.12 -24.95
N PRO A 120 74.48 19.70 -26.03
CA PRO A 120 74.97 18.97 -27.21
C PRO A 120 76.19 18.09 -26.93
#